data_AF-A0A846C275-F1
#
_entry.id   AF-A0A846C275-F1
#
_cell.length_a   1.000
_cell.length_b   1.000
_cell.length_c   1.000
_cell.angle_alpha   90.00
_cell.angle_beta   90.00
_cell.angle_gamma   90.00
#
_symmetry.space_group_name_H-M   'P 1'
#
loop_
_entity.id
_entity.type
_entity.pdbx_description
1 polymer ?
#
loop_
_entity_poly.entity_id
_entity_poly.type
_entity_poly.pdbx_seq_one_letter_code
_entity_poly.pdbx_strand_id
1 'polypeptide(L)'
;MIDDELLPYLPSLLERNSELFTTQDLRDLDDTLSKLEKLSDDEAEETLNNFYMTHPCIRDQLERMEEGNRELKKVKPTQANQSTRITNLFQELSQQVKDKLKSESTNPDSDKSNG
;
A
#
# COMPACT_ATOMS: atom_id res chain seq x y z
N MET A 1 12.60 -9.66 -9.34
CA MET A 1 12.54 -9.85 -7.89
C MET A 1 12.08 -8.51 -7.38
N ILE A 2 10.82 -8.40 -6.99
CA ILE A 2 10.35 -7.17 -6.37
C ILE A 2 10.68 -7.34 -4.90
N ASP A 3 11.56 -6.50 -4.40
CA ASP A 3 11.99 -6.56 -3.02
C ASP A 3 10.79 -6.25 -2.10
N ASP A 4 10.55 -7.12 -1.11
CA ASP A 4 9.67 -6.88 0.04
C ASP A 4 9.99 -5.54 0.74
N GLU A 5 11.15 -4.95 0.42
CA GLU A 5 11.55 -3.60 0.77
C GLU A 5 10.57 -2.50 0.34
N LEU A 6 9.69 -2.70 -0.66
CA LEU A 6 8.71 -1.70 -1.10
C LEU A 6 7.46 -1.59 -0.20
N LEU A 7 7.06 -2.69 0.44
CA LEU A 7 5.90 -2.78 1.34
C LEU A 7 5.84 -1.68 2.41
N PRO A 8 6.93 -1.39 3.15
CA PRO A 8 6.92 -0.34 4.17
C PRO A 8 6.70 1.08 3.63
N TYR A 9 6.78 1.30 2.32
CA TYR A 9 6.56 2.62 1.70
C TYR A 9 5.13 2.82 1.20
N LEU A 10 4.35 1.75 1.05
CA LEU A 10 2.93 1.84 0.66
C LEU A 10 2.08 2.79 1.51
N PRO A 11 2.17 2.82 2.87
CA PRO A 11 1.33 3.73 3.64
C PRO A 11 1.76 5.18 3.44
N SER A 12 3.07 5.43 3.37
CA SER A 12 3.59 6.77 3.04
C SER A 12 3.16 7.23 1.64
N LEU A 13 3.07 6.31 0.68
CA LEU A 13 2.59 6.61 -0.66
C LEU A 13 1.08 6.92 -0.65
N LEU A 14 0.27 6.15 0.10
CA LEU A 14 -1.16 6.39 0.29
C LEU A 14 -1.47 7.72 1.01
N GLU A 15 -0.59 8.17 1.90
CA GLU A 15 -0.73 9.47 2.55
C GLU A 15 -0.33 10.62 1.62
N ARG A 16 0.84 10.51 1.00
CA ARG A 16 1.43 11.61 0.23
C ARG A 16 0.89 11.75 -1.18
N ASN A 17 0.56 10.64 -1.81
CA ASN A 17 0.21 10.56 -3.22
C ASN A 17 -1.04 9.72 -3.44
N SER A 18 -2.06 9.88 -2.59
CA SER A 18 -3.31 9.15 -2.78
C SER A 18 -4.01 9.42 -4.09
N GLU A 19 -3.78 10.60 -4.68
CA GLU A 19 -4.28 10.95 -6.00
C GLU A 19 -3.75 10.04 -7.12
N LEU A 20 -2.68 9.29 -6.87
CA LEU A 20 -2.17 8.28 -7.80
C LEU A 20 -2.91 6.96 -7.73
N PHE A 21 -3.67 6.73 -6.65
CA PHE A 21 -4.47 5.53 -6.49
C PHE A 21 -5.87 5.81 -6.99
N THR A 22 -6.30 5.06 -8.00
CA THR A 22 -7.70 4.99 -8.38
C THR A 22 -8.48 4.15 -7.38
N THR A 23 -9.82 4.28 -7.38
CA THR A 23 -10.70 3.42 -6.59
C THR A 23 -10.43 1.92 -6.83
N GLN A 24 -10.07 1.56 -8.06
CA GLN A 24 -9.75 0.19 -8.44
C GLN A 24 -8.41 -0.25 -7.82
N ASP A 25 -7.37 0.59 -7.90
CA ASP A 25 -6.08 0.30 -7.28
C ASP A 25 -6.20 0.11 -5.76
N LEU A 26 -7.02 0.93 -5.10
CA LEU A 26 -7.31 0.80 -3.67
C LEU A 26 -8.02 -0.52 -3.34
N ARG A 27 -8.96 -0.97 -4.19
CA ARG A 27 -9.64 -2.27 -4.00
C ARG A 27 -8.70 -3.44 -4.22
N ASP A 28 -7.90 -3.39 -5.28
CA ASP A 28 -6.91 -4.43 -5.58
C ASP A 28 -5.84 -4.51 -4.49
N LEU A 29 -5.46 -3.37 -3.92
CA LEU A 29 -4.55 -3.31 -2.78
C LEU A 29 -5.19 -3.91 -1.51
N ASP A 30 -6.43 -3.57 -1.15
CA ASP A 30 -7.11 -4.16 0.01
C ASP A 30 -7.28 -5.69 -0.12
N ASP A 31 -7.61 -6.17 -1.32
CA ASP A 31 -7.71 -7.60 -1.62
C ASP A 31 -6.35 -8.29 -1.52
N THR A 32 -5.30 -7.66 -2.08
CA THR A 32 -3.92 -8.15 -1.99
C THR A 32 -3.50 -8.26 -0.53
N LEU A 33 -3.64 -7.21 0.27
CA LEU A 33 -3.29 -7.20 1.70
C LEU A 33 -4.06 -8.27 2.50
N SER A 34 -5.34 -8.45 2.20
CA SER A 34 -6.19 -9.47 2.84
C SER A 34 -5.76 -10.90 2.50
N LYS A 35 -5.19 -11.11 1.32
CA LYS A 35 -4.58 -12.39 0.92
C LYS A 35 -3.23 -12.59 1.61
N LEU A 36 -2.39 -11.56 1.66
CA LEU A 36 -1.06 -11.62 2.28
C LEU A 36 -1.10 -12.05 3.75
N GLU A 37 -2.14 -11.64 4.50
CA GLU A 37 -2.32 -12.08 5.90
C GLU A 37 -2.49 -13.60 6.05
N LYS A 38 -2.93 -14.30 4.99
CA LYS A 38 -3.27 -15.74 5.00
C LYS A 38 -2.29 -16.60 4.22
N LEU A 39 -1.46 -15.98 3.37
CA LEU A 39 -0.55 -16.67 2.47
C LEU A 39 0.81 -16.92 3.14
N SER A 40 1.51 -17.93 2.65
CA SER A 40 2.91 -18.20 3.02
C SER A 40 3.83 -17.15 2.41
N ASP A 41 5.04 -16.92 2.95
CA ASP A 41 5.99 -15.91 2.43
C ASP A 41 6.21 -16.00 0.90
N ASP A 42 6.38 -17.21 0.33
CA ASP A 42 6.54 -17.42 -1.12
C ASP A 42 5.31 -16.98 -1.93
N GLU A 43 4.11 -17.35 -1.47
CA GLU A 43 2.85 -16.99 -2.13
C GLU A 43 2.53 -15.50 -1.96
N ALA A 44 2.96 -14.94 -0.83
CA ALA A 44 2.83 -13.54 -0.52
C ALA A 44 3.70 -12.68 -1.45
N GLU A 45 4.96 -13.07 -1.66
CA GLU A 45 5.85 -12.42 -2.63
C GLU A 45 5.26 -12.46 -4.05
N GLU A 46 4.75 -13.61 -4.49
CA GLU A 46 4.13 -13.74 -5.82
C GLU A 46 2.90 -12.84 -5.96
N THR A 47 2.04 -12.80 -4.93
CA THR A 47 0.83 -11.97 -4.92
C THR A 47 1.17 -10.48 -4.97
N LEU A 48 2.13 -10.02 -4.16
CA LEU A 48 2.63 -8.65 -4.19
C LEU A 48 3.25 -8.31 -5.55
N ASN A 49 4.07 -9.21 -6.07
CA ASN A 49 4.71 -9.01 -7.36
C ASN A 49 3.67 -8.85 -8.48
N ASN A 50 2.61 -9.66 -8.46
CA ASN A 50 1.51 -9.54 -9.40
C ASN A 50 0.76 -8.20 -9.26
N PHE A 51 0.54 -7.73 -8.03
CA PHE A 51 -0.02 -6.39 -7.80
C PHE A 51 0.85 -5.30 -8.43
N TYR A 52 2.15 -5.27 -8.14
CA TYR A 52 3.05 -4.27 -8.71
C TYR A 52 3.21 -4.36 -10.24
N MET A 53 3.07 -5.56 -10.81
CA MET A 53 3.01 -5.78 -12.27
C MET A 53 1.73 -5.20 -12.89
N THR A 54 0.61 -5.32 -12.18
CA THR A 54 -0.70 -4.83 -12.63
C THR A 54 -0.82 -3.31 -12.45
N HIS A 55 -0.11 -2.75 -11.46
CA HIS A 55 -0.12 -1.32 -11.13
C HIS A 55 1.28 -0.68 -11.25
N PRO A 56 1.83 -0.57 -12.47
CA PRO A 56 3.20 -0.08 -12.69
C PRO A 56 3.43 1.35 -12.18
N CYS A 57 2.41 2.22 -12.24
CA CYS A 57 2.51 3.58 -11.70
C CYS A 57 2.78 3.61 -10.19
N ILE A 58 2.18 2.69 -9.44
CA ILE A 58 2.38 2.58 -7.98
C ILE A 58 3.77 2.03 -7.72
N ARG A 59 4.17 0.98 -8.44
CA ARG A 59 5.52 0.39 -8.36
C ARG A 59 6.60 1.44 -8.60
N ASP A 60 6.55 2.18 -9.70
CA ASP A 60 7.58 3.16 -10.06
C ASP A 60 7.71 4.27 -8.99
N GLN A 61 6.61 4.64 -8.34
CA GLN A 61 6.64 5.64 -7.26
C GLN A 61 7.17 5.07 -5.95
N LEU A 62 6.85 3.81 -5.64
CA LEU A 62 7.46 3.12 -4.50
C LEU A 62 8.97 2.97 -4.71
N GLU A 63 9.42 2.58 -5.90
CA GLU A 63 10.84 2.49 -6.23
C GLU A 63 11.54 3.85 -6.07
N ARG A 64 10.92 4.95 -6.52
CA ARG A 64 11.46 6.30 -6.29
C ARG A 64 11.55 6.68 -4.82
N MET A 65 10.56 6.29 -4.02
CA MET A 65 10.59 6.52 -2.58
C MET A 65 11.65 5.66 -1.90
N GLU A 66 11.81 4.41 -2.34
CA GLU A 66 12.81 3.46 -1.85
C GLU A 66 14.21 3.95 -2.17
N GLU A 67 14.47 4.36 -3.42
CA GLU A 67 15.76 4.86 -3.90
C GLU A 67 16.14 6.16 -3.18
N GLY A 68 15.20 7.11 -3.04
CA GLY A 68 15.41 8.34 -2.28
C GLY A 68 15.66 8.08 -0.78
N ASN A 69 15.16 6.96 -0.24
CA ASN A 69 15.36 6.58 1.15
C ASN A 69 16.57 5.64 1.34
N ARG A 70 17.06 4.97 0.28
CA ARG A 70 18.34 4.23 0.28
C ARG A 70 19.52 5.17 0.53
N GLU A 71 19.45 6.42 0.05
CA GLU A 71 20.44 7.44 0.39
C GLU A 71 20.43 7.80 1.89
N LEU A 72 19.30 7.64 2.58
CA LEU A 72 19.14 7.91 4.03
C LEU A 72 19.41 6.67 4.91
N LYS A 73 19.17 5.46 4.40
CA LYS A 73 19.34 4.17 5.11
C LYS A 73 20.79 3.67 5.10
N LYS A 74 21.74 4.47 5.60
CA LYS A 74 23.02 3.93 6.15
C LYS A 74 22.86 3.39 7.58
N VAL A 75 21.67 3.47 8.16
CA VAL A 75 21.39 2.98 9.51
C VAL A 75 20.70 1.62 9.41
N LYS A 76 21.42 0.56 9.77
CA LYS A 76 20.93 -0.84 9.73
C LYS A 76 19.62 -0.97 10.54
N PRO A 77 18.55 -1.53 9.97
CA PRO A 77 17.38 -1.88 10.75
C PRO A 77 17.68 -3.10 11.63
N THR A 78 17.47 -2.96 12.94
CA THR A 78 17.64 -4.04 13.92
C THR A 78 16.55 -5.10 13.68
N GLN A 79 16.98 -6.29 13.25
CA GLN A 79 16.20 -7.41 12.71
C GLN A 79 15.12 -7.99 13.66
N ALA A 80 15.16 -7.68 14.96
CA ALA A 80 14.35 -8.36 15.99
C ALA A 80 12.87 -7.94 16.08
N ASN A 81 12.44 -6.88 15.38
CA ASN A 81 11.04 -6.39 15.44
C ASN A 81 10.34 -6.35 14.06
N GLN A 82 10.93 -6.96 13.03
CA GLN A 82 10.39 -6.87 11.67
C GLN A 82 9.05 -7.59 11.53
N SER A 83 8.93 -8.84 11.98
CA SER A 83 7.68 -9.61 11.81
C SER A 83 6.48 -8.96 12.52
N THR A 84 6.66 -8.49 13.76
CA THR A 84 5.58 -7.77 14.47
C THR A 84 5.27 -6.42 13.84
N ARG A 85 6.28 -5.70 13.32
CA ARG A 85 6.06 -4.44 12.59
C ARG A 85 5.31 -4.66 11.29
N ILE A 86 5.65 -5.71 10.55
CA ILE A 86 5.04 -6.06 9.27
C ILE A 86 3.56 -6.43 9.47
N THR A 87 3.22 -7.25 10.47
CA THR A 87 1.80 -7.55 10.77
C THR A 87 1.00 -6.30 11.17
N ASN A 88 1.58 -5.42 11.99
CA ASN A 88 0.93 -4.14 12.33
C ASN A 88 0.81 -3.22 11.11
N LEU A 89 1.82 -3.18 10.25
CA LEU A 89 1.84 -2.42 9.01
C LEU A 89 0.69 -2.87 8.09
N PHE A 90 0.52 -4.17 7.88
CA PHE A 90 -0.57 -4.70 7.04
C PHE A 90 -1.95 -4.30 7.57
N GLN A 91 -2.17 -4.41 8.88
CA GLN A 91 -3.45 -4.02 9.50
C GLN A 91 -3.70 -2.51 9.36
N GLU A 92 -2.68 -1.69 9.62
CA GLU A 92 -2.75 -0.23 9.48
C GLU A 92 -3.04 0.17 8.01
N LEU A 93 -2.37 -0.48 7.06
CA LEU A 93 -2.53 -0.21 5.63
C LEU A 93 -3.92 -0.59 5.12
N SER A 94 -4.41 -1.79 5.47
CA SER A 94 -5.77 -2.20 5.11
C SER A 94 -6.82 -1.25 5.72
N GLN A 95 -6.61 -0.81 6.96
CA GLN A 95 -7.52 0.15 7.59
C GLN A 95 -7.49 1.51 6.87
N GLN A 96 -6.31 1.98 6.48
CA GLN A 96 -6.13 3.23 5.76
C GLN A 96 -6.76 3.19 4.35
N VAL A 97 -6.56 2.09 3.62
CA VAL A 97 -7.18 1.88 2.30
C VAL A 97 -8.71 1.83 2.41
N LYS A 98 -9.25 1.13 3.40
CA LYS A 98 -10.69 1.09 3.68
C LYS A 98 -11.27 2.46 4.02
N ASP A 99 -10.56 3.25 4.82
CA ASP A 99 -10.97 4.61 5.17
C ASP A 99 -10.98 5.54 3.95
N LYS A 100 -9.96 5.41 3.08
CA LYS A 100 -9.87 6.11 1.80
C LYS A 100 -11.05 5.76 0.88
N LEU A 101 -11.32 4.48 0.70
CA LEU A 101 -12.45 3.98 -0.10
C LEU A 101 -13.79 4.50 0.43
N LYS A 102 -13.96 4.57 1.75
CA LYS A 102 -15.16 5.16 2.37
C LYS A 102 -15.26 6.65 2.11
N SER A 103 -14.16 7.40 2.24
CA SER A 103 -14.11 8.84 2.01
C SER A 103 -14.43 9.18 0.55
N GLU A 104 -13.93 8.40 -0.40
CA GLU A 104 -14.22 8.56 -1.83
C GLU A 104 -15.68 8.21 -2.17
N SER A 105 -16.25 7.21 -1.49
CA SER A 105 -17.66 6.81 -1.63
C SER A 105 -18.64 7.78 -0.93
N THR A 106 -18.18 8.58 0.03
CA THR A 106 -19.02 9.49 0.85
C THR A 106 -19.03 10.92 0.32
N ASN A 107 -18.58 11.15 -0.92
CA ASN A 107 -18.97 12.33 -1.68
C ASN A 107 -20.09 11.97 -2.69
N PRO A 108 -21.33 11.62 -2.25
CA PRO A 108 -22.45 11.97 -3.08
C PRO A 108 -22.48 13.49 -3.06
N ASP A 109 -22.09 14.08 -4.18
CA ASP A 109 -22.56 15.38 -4.65
C ASP A 109 -24.07 15.45 -4.37
N SER A 110 -24.42 15.91 -3.17
CA SER A 110 -25.77 16.27 -2.78
C SER A 110 -25.91 17.76 -3.06
N ASP A 111 -25.46 18.17 -4.25
CA ASP A 111 -25.97 19.36 -4.89
C ASP A 111 -27.17 18.96 -5.74
N LYS A 112 -28.25 19.74 -5.58
CA LYS A 112 -29.59 19.68 -6.19
C LYS A 112 -30.67 18.99 -5.34
N SER A 113 -31.75 19.66 -4.93
CA SER A 113 -32.16 21.04 -5.14
C SER A 113 -33.19 21.39 -4.06
N ASN A 114 -33.09 22.63 -3.58
CA ASN A 114 -34.13 23.35 -2.87
C ASN A 114 -35.45 23.30 -3.67
N GLY A 115 -36.56 22.91 -3.03
CA GLY A 115 -37.91 22.92 -3.57
C GLY A 115 -38.92 23.08 -2.45
#